data_AF-A0A497LTE1-F1
#
_entry.id   AF-A0A497LTE1-F1
#
_cell.length_a   1.000
_cell.length_b   1.000
_cell.length_c   1.000
_cell.angle_alpha   90.00
_cell.angle_beta   90.00
_cell.angle_gamma   90.00
#
_symmetry.space_group_name_H-M   'P 1'
#
loop_
_entity.id
_entity.type
_entity.pdbx_description
1 polymer ?
#
loop_
_entity_poly.entity_id
_entity_poly.type
_entity_poly.pdbx_seq_one_letter_code
_entity_poly.pdbx_strand_id
1 'polypeptide(L)'
;TGGKVYLRIISNLADKRLVRAYTRVPKEARGAEVVDGIVYAYAFAAADPYRAATHNKGIMNGIIAVALATGNDTRALEAGAHAYAARYGKYMPLSVWEKDENGDLVGWLELPIAVGIVGGATKSNPIARVALKILGVKSGMELAEIMGAVGLAQNLAALRALAAEGIQKGHMKLHARNIAIMAGAVGDEIDKVAEEMVRQRVIRIDKAKEILMKLRNKS
;
A
#
# COMPACT_ATOMS: atom_id res chain seq x y z
N THR A 1 -43.76 22.13 -4.30
CA THR A 1 -43.63 21.32 -5.53
C THR A 1 -44.63 20.16 -5.60
N GLY A 2 -45.26 19.71 -4.50
CA GLY A 2 -46.20 18.57 -4.54
C GLY A 2 -45.56 17.20 -4.79
N GLY A 3 -44.22 17.15 -4.91
CA GLY A 3 -43.48 15.91 -5.15
C GLY A 3 -43.36 15.03 -3.91
N LYS A 4 -43.16 13.72 -4.13
CA LYS A 4 -42.97 12.72 -3.08
C LYS A 4 -41.48 12.44 -2.84
N VAL A 5 -41.05 12.55 -1.59
CA VAL A 5 -39.67 12.20 -1.18
C VAL A 5 -39.55 10.69 -0.99
N TYR A 6 -38.59 10.07 -1.68
CA TYR A 6 -38.35 8.62 -1.61
C TYR A 6 -37.17 8.25 -0.70
N LEU A 7 -36.03 8.94 -0.84
CA LEU A 7 -34.80 8.61 -0.12
C LEU A 7 -34.28 9.81 0.66
N ARG A 8 -33.80 9.52 1.87
CA ARG A 8 -33.11 10.45 2.77
C ARG A 8 -31.88 9.73 3.31
N ILE A 9 -30.81 9.73 2.53
CA ILE A 9 -29.59 8.98 2.82
C ILE A 9 -28.37 9.75 2.34
N ILE A 10 -27.24 9.53 3.00
CA ILE A 10 -25.96 10.14 2.65
C ILE A 10 -25.35 9.47 1.41
N SER A 11 -24.52 10.20 0.66
CA SER A 11 -23.65 9.65 -0.38
C SER A 11 -22.26 9.37 0.19
N ASN A 12 -21.70 8.19 -0.10
CA ASN A 12 -20.30 7.87 0.22
C ASN A 12 -19.31 8.38 -0.83
N LEU A 13 -19.78 8.82 -2.00
CA LEU A 13 -18.97 9.63 -2.90
C LEU A 13 -18.87 11.05 -2.30
N ALA A 14 -18.00 11.19 -1.31
CA ALA A 14 -17.78 12.44 -0.56
C ALA A 14 -16.81 13.38 -1.31
N ASP A 15 -17.08 13.63 -2.59
CA ASP A 15 -16.24 14.46 -3.49
C ASP A 15 -16.15 15.94 -3.09
N LYS A 16 -16.97 16.38 -2.14
CA LYS A 16 -16.89 17.69 -1.48
C LYS A 16 -15.96 17.71 -0.27
N ARG A 17 -15.37 16.57 0.11
CA ARG A 17 -14.47 16.41 1.26
C ARG A 17 -13.19 15.67 0.83
N LEU A 18 -12.42 16.36 0.00
CA LEU A 18 -11.18 15.85 -0.57
C LEU A 18 -9.99 16.14 0.33
N VAL A 19 -9.05 15.21 0.35
CA VAL A 19 -7.71 15.41 0.89
C VAL A 19 -6.72 15.36 -0.26
N ARG A 20 -5.70 16.22 -0.17
CA ARG A 20 -4.54 16.22 -1.06
C ARG A 20 -3.29 16.01 -0.23
N ALA A 21 -2.42 15.13 -0.70
CA ALA A 21 -1.08 14.95 -0.13
C ALA A 21 -0.05 15.07 -1.24
N TYR A 22 1.11 15.64 -0.92
CA TYR A 22 2.18 15.93 -1.86
C TYR A 22 3.52 15.54 -1.24
N THR A 23 4.45 15.06 -2.06
CA THR A 23 5.84 14.82 -1.66
C THR A 23 6.78 15.08 -2.83
N ARG A 24 8.01 15.47 -2.49
CA ARG A 24 9.15 15.55 -3.40
C ARG A 24 10.29 14.74 -2.78
N VAL A 25 10.88 13.85 -3.57
CA VAL A 25 12.00 13.01 -3.17
C VAL A 25 13.19 13.34 -4.07
N PRO A 26 14.28 13.88 -3.49
CA PRO A 26 15.49 14.18 -4.25
C PRO A 26 16.04 12.94 -4.95
N LYS A 27 16.45 13.08 -6.21
CA LYS A 27 16.97 11.95 -7.02
C LYS A 27 18.19 11.30 -6.40
N GLU A 28 19.03 12.07 -5.71
CA GLU A 28 20.26 11.60 -5.04
C GLU A 28 19.93 10.61 -3.92
N ALA A 29 18.76 10.71 -3.31
CA ALA A 29 18.34 9.82 -2.23
C ALA A 29 17.94 8.42 -2.74
N ARG A 30 17.71 8.24 -4.04
CA ARG A 30 17.09 7.03 -4.61
C ARG A 30 17.78 6.45 -5.85
N GLY A 31 18.57 7.25 -6.57
CA GLY A 31 19.16 6.89 -7.86
C GLY A 31 18.20 7.14 -9.02
N ALA A 32 18.72 7.64 -10.14
CA ALA A 32 17.93 8.06 -11.29
C ALA A 32 17.06 6.93 -11.88
N GLU A 33 17.60 5.70 -11.95
CA GLU A 33 16.88 4.53 -12.46
C GLU A 33 15.63 4.19 -11.65
N VAL A 34 15.67 4.37 -10.33
CA VAL A 34 14.52 4.12 -9.46
C VAL A 34 13.44 5.18 -9.67
N VAL A 35 13.84 6.44 -9.88
CA VAL A 35 12.91 7.52 -10.23
C VAL A 35 12.20 7.20 -11.53
N ASP A 36 12.95 6.84 -12.57
CA ASP A 36 12.38 6.45 -13.87
C ASP A 36 11.47 5.24 -13.76
N GLY A 37 11.89 4.20 -13.03
CA GLY A 37 11.07 3.01 -12.82
C GLY A 37 9.74 3.31 -12.10
N ILE A 38 9.72 4.25 -11.15
CA ILE A 38 8.49 4.68 -10.48
C ILE A 38 7.57 5.42 -11.45
N VAL A 39 8.09 6.34 -12.26
CA VAL A 39 7.32 7.09 -13.27
C VAL A 39 6.74 6.11 -14.31
N TYR A 40 7.51 5.15 -14.79
CA TYR A 40 7.00 4.09 -15.68
C TYR A 40 5.93 3.22 -15.03
N ALA A 41 6.10 2.84 -13.76
CA ALA A 41 5.11 2.05 -13.04
C ALA A 41 3.79 2.81 -12.82
N TYR A 42 3.86 4.13 -12.60
CA TYR A 42 2.69 5.00 -12.61
C TYR A 42 2.04 5.08 -13.99
N ALA A 43 2.81 5.30 -15.06
CA ALA A 43 2.28 5.37 -16.42
C ALA A 43 1.54 4.07 -16.80
N PHE A 44 2.05 2.91 -16.38
CA PHE A 44 1.34 1.64 -16.55
C PHE A 44 -0.01 1.63 -15.80
N ALA A 45 -0.05 2.11 -14.55
CA ALA A 45 -1.31 2.23 -13.82
C ALA A 45 -2.30 3.19 -14.47
N ALA A 46 -1.84 4.30 -15.05
CA ALA A 46 -2.68 5.24 -15.77
C ALA A 46 -3.22 4.67 -17.10
N ALA A 47 -2.44 3.83 -17.78
CA ALA A 47 -2.82 3.20 -19.03
C ALA A 47 -3.83 2.05 -18.86
N ASP A 48 -3.68 1.23 -17.81
CA ASP A 48 -4.39 -0.04 -17.64
C ASP A 48 -5.21 -0.10 -16.33
N PRO A 49 -6.55 -0.24 -16.39
CA PRO A 49 -7.40 -0.44 -15.21
C PRO A 49 -7.01 -1.64 -14.33
N TYR A 50 -6.47 -2.73 -14.91
CA TYR A 50 -5.99 -3.88 -14.14
C TYR A 50 -4.84 -3.48 -13.21
N ARG A 51 -3.93 -2.63 -13.72
CA ARG A 51 -2.84 -2.10 -12.91
C ARG A 51 -3.33 -1.00 -11.96
N ALA A 52 -4.22 -0.11 -12.39
CA ALA A 52 -4.83 0.93 -11.56
C ALA A 52 -5.48 0.34 -10.30
N ALA A 53 -6.21 -0.78 -10.42
CA ALA A 53 -6.83 -1.46 -9.29
C ALA A 53 -5.78 -1.89 -8.25
N THR A 54 -4.69 -2.49 -8.71
CA THR A 54 -3.59 -2.93 -7.82
C THR A 54 -2.84 -1.75 -7.21
N HIS A 55 -2.68 -0.66 -7.97
CA HIS A 55 -2.06 0.58 -7.53
C HIS A 55 -2.87 1.24 -6.40
N ASN A 56 -4.18 1.38 -6.59
CA ASN A 56 -5.10 1.96 -5.62
C ASN A 56 -5.25 1.08 -4.38
N LYS A 57 -5.30 -0.25 -4.54
CA LYS A 57 -5.23 -1.18 -3.41
C LYS A 57 -4.00 -0.93 -2.54
N GLY A 58 -2.85 -0.65 -3.16
CA GLY A 58 -1.63 -0.28 -2.45
C GLY A 58 -1.75 0.99 -1.61
N ILE A 59 -2.41 2.03 -2.12
CA ILE A 59 -2.74 3.25 -1.36
C ILE A 59 -3.66 2.90 -0.18
N MET A 60 -4.73 2.16 -0.45
CA MET A 60 -5.77 1.84 0.52
C MET A 60 -5.28 0.92 1.65
N ASN A 61 -4.28 0.07 1.42
CA ASN A 61 -3.59 -0.68 2.48
C ASN A 61 -3.13 0.24 3.63
N GLY A 62 -2.58 1.42 3.32
CA GLY A 62 -2.12 2.38 4.32
C GLY A 62 -3.29 3.11 4.98
N ILE A 63 -4.19 3.64 4.17
CA ILE A 63 -5.35 4.43 4.64
C ILE A 63 -6.24 3.60 5.57
N ILE A 64 -6.57 2.37 5.18
CA ILE A 64 -7.45 1.49 5.95
C ILE A 64 -6.81 1.07 7.27
N ALA A 65 -5.49 0.87 7.31
CA ALA A 65 -4.80 0.54 8.56
C ALA A 65 -4.98 1.66 9.59
N VAL A 66 -4.83 2.92 9.17
CA VAL A 66 -5.08 4.08 10.05
C VAL A 66 -6.56 4.19 10.40
N ALA A 67 -7.47 3.95 9.45
CA ALA A 67 -8.91 4.02 9.69
C ALA A 67 -9.36 2.97 10.73
N LEU A 68 -8.89 1.73 10.62
CA LEU A 68 -9.14 0.67 11.60
C LEU A 68 -8.60 1.05 12.98
N ALA A 69 -7.34 1.51 13.04
CA ALA A 69 -6.70 1.88 14.29
C ALA A 69 -7.42 3.04 15.00
N THR A 70 -8.01 3.96 14.24
CA THR A 70 -8.74 5.13 14.77
C THR A 70 -10.25 4.92 14.89
N GLY A 71 -10.77 3.73 14.58
CA GLY A 71 -12.20 3.41 14.72
C GLY A 71 -13.11 4.07 13.67
N ASN A 72 -12.58 4.36 12.48
CA ASN A 72 -13.33 4.92 11.35
C ASN A 72 -13.87 3.81 10.41
N ASP A 73 -14.92 4.12 9.66
CA ASP A 73 -15.56 3.17 8.75
C ASP A 73 -14.71 2.97 7.47
N THR A 74 -14.11 1.79 7.35
CA THR A 74 -13.25 1.45 6.21
C THR A 74 -14.02 1.30 4.90
N ARG A 75 -15.28 0.84 4.96
CA ARG A 75 -16.10 0.61 3.77
C ARG A 75 -16.53 1.94 3.14
N ALA A 76 -16.86 2.93 3.97
CA ALA A 76 -17.17 4.27 3.49
C ALA A 76 -15.99 4.91 2.75
N LEU A 77 -14.77 4.73 3.29
CA LEU A 77 -13.53 5.23 2.67
C LEU A 77 -13.23 4.52 1.36
N GLU A 78 -13.28 3.18 1.33
CA GLU A 78 -13.06 2.39 0.11
C GLU A 78 -14.06 2.72 -1.00
N ALA A 79 -15.35 2.81 -0.66
CA ALA A 79 -16.39 3.15 -1.63
C ALA A 79 -16.17 4.53 -2.24
N GLY A 80 -15.86 5.54 -1.40
CA GLY A 80 -15.57 6.89 -1.85
C GLY A 80 -14.31 6.97 -2.72
N ALA A 81 -13.22 6.36 -2.27
CA ALA A 81 -11.94 6.36 -2.99
C ALA A 81 -12.05 5.68 -4.36
N HIS A 82 -12.63 4.48 -4.43
CA HIS A 82 -12.74 3.74 -5.68
C HIS A 82 -13.80 4.31 -6.65
N ALA A 83 -14.90 4.88 -6.14
CA ALA A 83 -15.82 5.63 -7.00
C ALA A 83 -15.15 6.89 -7.58
N TYR A 84 -14.36 7.60 -6.75
CA TYR A 84 -13.64 8.79 -7.19
C TYR A 84 -12.55 8.48 -8.22
N ALA A 85 -11.90 7.31 -8.14
CA ALA A 85 -10.97 6.82 -9.15
C ALA A 85 -11.61 6.64 -10.54
N ALA A 86 -12.94 6.44 -10.62
CA ALA A 86 -13.68 6.25 -11.85
C ALA A 86 -14.43 7.51 -12.34
N ARG A 87 -14.26 8.67 -11.68
CA ARG A 87 -15.06 9.89 -11.91
C ARG A 87 -15.03 10.45 -13.34
N TYR A 88 -14.03 10.09 -14.13
CA TYR A 88 -13.87 10.53 -15.52
C TYR A 88 -14.27 9.45 -16.54
N GLY A 89 -15.04 8.45 -16.13
CA GLY A 89 -15.54 7.39 -17.03
C GLY A 89 -14.56 6.21 -17.25
N LYS A 90 -13.33 6.32 -16.76
CA LYS A 90 -12.35 5.23 -16.69
C LYS A 90 -11.79 5.15 -15.27
N TYR A 91 -11.56 3.94 -14.77
CA TYR A 91 -10.93 3.71 -13.48
C TYR A 91 -9.42 4.01 -13.59
N MET A 92 -8.96 5.01 -12.83
CA MET A 92 -7.61 5.58 -12.90
C MET A 92 -6.87 5.48 -11.54
N PRO A 93 -5.54 5.56 -11.51
CA PRO A 93 -4.80 5.66 -10.26
C PRO A 93 -5.17 6.94 -9.49
N LEU A 94 -5.26 6.85 -8.16
CA LEU A 94 -5.57 7.96 -7.25
C LEU A 94 -4.36 8.87 -6.97
N SER A 95 -3.16 8.39 -7.28
CA SER A 95 -1.92 9.16 -7.19
C SER A 95 -1.28 9.36 -8.56
N VAL A 96 -0.49 10.42 -8.66
CA VAL A 96 0.32 10.76 -9.82
C VAL A 96 1.78 10.83 -9.38
N TRP A 97 2.68 10.37 -10.25
CA TRP A 97 4.12 10.42 -10.06
C TRP A 97 4.80 10.95 -11.31
N GLU A 98 5.60 11.98 -11.14
CA GLU A 98 6.30 12.68 -12.20
C GLU A 98 7.74 12.98 -11.79
N LYS A 99 8.53 13.41 -12.77
CA LYS A 99 9.88 13.91 -12.58
C LYS A 99 9.87 15.42 -12.78
N ASP A 100 10.40 16.18 -11.84
CA ASP A 100 10.55 17.63 -12.00
C ASP A 100 11.73 18.02 -12.89
N GLU A 101 11.92 19.32 -13.14
CA GLU A 101 13.01 19.85 -13.96
C GLU A 101 14.42 19.51 -13.42
N ASN A 102 14.54 19.27 -12.10
CA ASN A 102 15.79 18.90 -11.46
C ASN A 102 16.06 17.39 -11.56
N GLY A 103 15.09 16.61 -12.02
CA GLY A 103 15.13 15.16 -12.05
C GLY A 103 14.61 14.51 -10.77
N ASP A 104 14.04 15.27 -9.84
CA ASP A 104 13.50 14.76 -8.59
C ASP A 104 12.13 14.11 -8.81
N LEU A 105 11.83 13.11 -7.98
CA LEU A 105 10.55 12.44 -8.02
C LEU A 105 9.52 13.28 -7.26
N VAL A 106 8.45 13.67 -7.95
CA VAL A 106 7.32 14.39 -7.39
C VAL A 106 6.10 13.49 -7.41
N GLY A 107 5.38 13.42 -6.30
CA GLY A 107 4.18 12.61 -6.19
C GLY A 107 3.09 13.32 -5.43
N TRP A 108 1.85 13.13 -5.87
CA TRP A 108 0.68 13.61 -5.15
C TRP A 108 -0.49 12.65 -5.27
N LEU A 109 -1.46 12.79 -4.38
CA LEU A 109 -2.74 12.12 -4.46
C LEU A 109 -3.89 13.05 -4.11
N GLU A 110 -5.07 12.71 -4.60
CA GLU A 110 -6.33 13.37 -4.25
C GLU A 110 -7.44 12.33 -4.17
N LEU A 111 -8.15 12.28 -3.04
CA LEU A 111 -9.30 11.39 -2.85
C LEU A 111 -10.22 11.85 -1.72
N PRO A 112 -11.49 11.41 -1.71
CA PRO A 112 -12.40 11.59 -0.59
C PRO A 112 -11.92 10.84 0.65
N ILE A 113 -11.78 11.55 1.78
CA ILE A 113 -11.51 10.93 3.10
C ILE A 113 -12.48 11.53 4.13
N ALA A 114 -13.65 10.91 4.26
CA ALA A 114 -14.68 11.31 5.21
C ALA A 114 -14.51 10.59 6.55
N VAL A 115 -13.68 11.14 7.44
CA VAL A 115 -13.41 10.58 8.78
C VAL A 115 -13.83 11.49 9.91
N GLY A 116 -13.94 10.92 11.10
CA GLY A 116 -14.25 11.62 12.34
C GLY A 116 -13.24 11.32 13.44
N ILE A 117 -13.13 12.26 14.37
CA ILE A 117 -12.44 12.08 15.67
C ILE A 117 -13.42 12.05 16.85
N VAL A 118 -14.72 12.22 16.55
CA VAL A 118 -15.83 12.16 17.50
C VAL A 118 -16.94 11.30 16.91
N GLY A 119 -17.54 10.43 17.73
CA GLY A 119 -18.72 9.64 17.36
C GLY A 119 -18.41 8.25 16.79
N GLY A 120 -19.39 7.35 16.83
CA GLY A 120 -19.21 5.95 16.43
C GLY A 120 -18.19 5.20 17.29
N ALA A 121 -17.45 4.28 16.67
CA ALA A 121 -16.44 3.46 17.35
C ALA A 121 -15.23 4.26 17.86
N THR A 122 -15.01 5.47 17.34
CA THR A 122 -13.90 6.36 17.76
C THR A 122 -13.97 6.71 19.26
N LYS A 123 -15.17 6.78 19.83
CA LYS A 123 -15.40 7.09 21.26
C LYS A 123 -15.60 5.84 22.11
N SER A 124 -16.25 4.81 21.58
CA SER A 124 -16.58 3.60 22.34
C SER A 124 -15.44 2.58 22.43
N ASN A 125 -14.52 2.55 21.45
CA ASN A 125 -13.36 1.68 21.47
C ASN A 125 -12.18 2.35 22.20
N PRO A 126 -11.70 1.82 23.35
CA PRO A 126 -10.57 2.40 24.07
C PRO A 126 -9.27 2.48 23.25
N ILE A 127 -9.03 1.50 22.36
CA ILE A 127 -7.83 1.47 21.51
C ILE A 127 -7.87 2.61 20.49
N ALA A 128 -9.04 2.88 19.89
CA ALA A 128 -9.22 3.99 18.95
C ALA A 128 -8.92 5.34 19.61
N ARG A 129 -9.34 5.52 20.87
CA ARG A 129 -9.02 6.73 21.65
C ARG A 129 -7.53 6.89 21.91
N VAL A 130 -6.84 5.80 22.21
CA VAL A 130 -5.38 5.80 22.40
C VAL A 130 -4.68 6.14 21.09
N ALA A 131 -5.07 5.54 19.96
CA ALA A 131 -4.51 5.84 18.65
C ALA A 131 -4.67 7.32 18.28
N LEU A 132 -5.87 7.90 18.47
CA LEU A 132 -6.11 9.33 18.24
C LEU A 132 -5.27 10.21 19.19
N LYS A 133 -5.08 9.79 20.45
CA LYS A 133 -4.21 10.51 21.40
C LYS A 133 -2.75 10.48 20.98
N ILE A 134 -2.25 9.34 20.48
CA ILE A 134 -0.88 9.20 19.95
C ILE A 134 -0.69 10.11 18.73
N LEU A 135 -1.65 10.14 17.82
CA LEU A 135 -1.61 11.00 16.64
C LEU A 135 -1.72 12.49 16.98
N GLY A 136 -2.36 12.84 18.10
CA GLY A 136 -2.46 14.22 18.58
C GLY A 136 -3.40 15.13 17.79
N VAL A 137 -4.12 14.60 16.80
CA VAL A 137 -5.02 15.33 15.89
C VAL A 137 -6.12 16.09 16.63
N LYS A 138 -6.44 17.30 16.16
CA LYS A 138 -7.47 18.19 16.72
C LYS A 138 -8.73 18.22 15.89
N SER A 139 -8.67 17.77 14.64
CA SER A 139 -9.83 17.74 13.75
C SER A 139 -9.88 16.46 12.92
N GLY A 140 -11.07 16.17 12.37
CA GLY A 140 -11.22 15.12 11.37
C GLY A 140 -10.53 15.46 10.05
N MET A 141 -10.19 16.73 9.80
CA MET A 141 -9.43 17.16 8.63
C MET A 141 -7.95 16.78 8.77
N GLU A 142 -7.34 17.06 9.92
CA GLU A 142 -5.96 16.66 10.21
C GLU A 142 -5.79 15.13 10.15
N LEU A 143 -6.75 14.37 10.69
CA LEU A 143 -6.72 12.90 10.56
C LEU A 143 -6.79 12.47 9.09
N ALA A 144 -7.63 13.13 8.30
CA ALA A 144 -7.79 12.83 6.89
C ALA A 144 -6.50 13.14 6.10
N GLU A 145 -5.84 14.26 6.39
CA GLU A 145 -4.53 14.64 5.82
C GLU A 145 -3.44 13.61 6.14
N ILE A 146 -3.36 13.17 7.40
CA ILE A 146 -2.44 12.09 7.81
C ILE A 146 -2.73 10.81 7.02
N MET A 147 -4.00 10.42 6.89
CA MET A 147 -4.38 9.24 6.10
C MET A 147 -3.95 9.39 4.63
N GLY A 148 -4.19 10.56 4.03
CA GLY A 148 -3.73 10.88 2.68
C GLY A 148 -2.20 10.74 2.54
N ALA A 149 -1.43 11.32 3.46
CA ALA A 149 0.02 11.21 3.46
C ALA A 149 0.51 9.76 3.61
N VAL A 150 -0.11 8.98 4.51
CA VAL A 150 0.18 7.55 4.70
C VAL A 150 -0.14 6.76 3.42
N GLY A 151 -1.26 7.06 2.75
CA GLY A 151 -1.62 6.46 1.47
C GLY A 151 -0.58 6.73 0.38
N LEU A 152 -0.06 7.96 0.31
CA LEU A 152 0.97 8.34 -0.66
C LEU A 152 2.31 7.64 -0.36
N ALA A 153 2.70 7.59 0.91
CA ALA A 153 3.91 6.91 1.36
C ALA A 153 3.85 5.40 1.09
N GLN A 154 2.70 4.76 1.34
CA GLN A 154 2.49 3.34 1.08
C GLN A 154 2.55 3.04 -0.43
N ASN A 155 2.01 3.93 -1.26
CA ASN A 155 2.10 3.82 -2.71
C ASN A 155 3.53 3.96 -3.21
N LEU A 156 4.28 4.96 -2.73
CA LEU A 156 5.69 5.13 -3.06
C LEU A 156 6.51 3.88 -2.70
N ALA A 157 6.30 3.33 -1.51
CA ALA A 157 6.99 2.11 -1.07
C ALA A 157 6.70 0.92 -2.00
N ALA A 158 5.44 0.76 -2.42
CA ALA A 158 5.04 -0.30 -3.35
C ALA A 158 5.65 -0.12 -4.75
N LEU A 159 5.61 1.10 -5.30
CA LEU A 159 6.19 1.39 -6.62
C LEU A 159 7.72 1.22 -6.60
N ARG A 160 8.38 1.70 -5.55
CA ARG A 160 9.82 1.48 -5.35
C ARG A 160 10.17 -0.01 -5.32
N ALA A 161 9.42 -0.81 -4.56
CA ALA A 161 9.67 -2.24 -4.49
C ALA A 161 9.46 -2.95 -5.84
N LEU A 162 8.60 -2.42 -6.72
CA LEU A 162 8.44 -2.95 -8.08
C LEU A 162 9.54 -2.47 -9.03
N ALA A 163 10.01 -1.23 -8.86
CA ALA A 163 10.98 -0.57 -9.72
C ALA A 163 12.45 -0.94 -9.41
N ALA A 164 12.82 -1.09 -8.14
CA ALA A 164 14.21 -1.28 -7.73
C ALA A 164 14.66 -2.75 -7.82
N GLU A 165 13.80 -3.69 -7.41
CA GLU A 165 14.03 -5.13 -7.54
C GLU A 165 12.68 -5.80 -7.53
N GLY A 166 12.20 -6.28 -8.69
CA GLY A 166 10.87 -6.88 -8.81
C GLY A 166 10.56 -7.79 -7.61
N ILE A 167 9.48 -7.45 -6.90
CA ILE A 167 8.97 -8.07 -5.64
C ILE A 167 9.13 -9.60 -5.61
N GLN A 168 9.10 -10.25 -6.77
CA GLN A 168 9.41 -11.66 -6.94
C GLN A 168 10.72 -12.13 -6.27
N LYS A 169 11.85 -11.40 -6.34
CA LYS A 169 13.11 -11.88 -5.72
C LYS A 169 13.01 -11.93 -4.19
N GLY A 170 12.44 -10.88 -3.57
CA GLY A 170 12.24 -10.82 -2.11
C GLY A 170 11.19 -11.82 -1.61
N HIS A 171 10.06 -11.93 -2.31
CA HIS A 171 9.02 -12.92 -1.99
C HIS A 171 9.52 -14.35 -2.20
N MET A 172 10.29 -14.61 -3.26
CA MET A 172 10.92 -15.92 -3.48
C MET A 172 11.91 -16.26 -2.37
N LYS A 173 12.71 -15.30 -1.89
CA LYS A 173 13.63 -15.53 -0.77
C LYS A 173 12.87 -15.86 0.51
N LEU A 174 11.79 -15.14 0.82
CA LEU A 174 10.94 -15.43 1.99
C LEU A 174 10.22 -16.79 1.85
N HIS A 175 9.66 -17.08 0.67
CA HIS A 175 9.00 -18.35 0.40
C HIS A 175 9.97 -19.52 0.49
N ALA A 176 11.19 -19.38 -0.06
CA ALA A 176 12.25 -20.37 0.07
C ALA A 176 12.66 -20.60 1.53
N ARG A 177 12.77 -19.54 2.35
CA ARG A 177 13.03 -19.69 3.80
C ARG A 177 11.93 -20.46 4.51
N ASN A 178 10.65 -20.20 4.21
CA ASN A 178 9.54 -20.94 4.80
C ASN A 178 9.60 -22.44 4.42
N ILE A 179 9.90 -22.75 3.16
CA ILE A 179 10.06 -24.14 2.70
C ILE A 179 11.28 -24.81 3.35
N ALA A 180 12.38 -24.08 3.58
CA ALA A 180 13.54 -24.60 4.30
C ALA A 180 13.20 -24.94 5.76
N ILE A 181 12.45 -24.07 6.45
CA ILE A 181 11.95 -24.32 7.81
C ILE A 181 11.05 -25.57 7.83
N MET A 182 10.11 -25.68 6.88
CA MET A 182 9.25 -26.87 6.76
C MET A 182 10.02 -28.16 6.47
N ALA A 183 11.18 -28.06 5.83
CA ALA A 183 12.08 -29.19 5.60
C ALA A 183 12.91 -29.57 6.84
N GLY A 184 12.86 -28.78 7.92
CA GLY A 184 13.56 -29.03 9.18
C GLY A 184 14.92 -28.33 9.31
N ALA A 185 15.18 -27.30 8.52
CA ALA A 185 16.36 -26.46 8.66
C ALA A 185 16.24 -25.55 9.90
N VAL A 186 17.32 -25.41 10.66
CA VAL A 186 17.39 -24.57 11.87
C VAL A 186 18.57 -23.61 11.83
N GLY A 187 18.44 -22.44 12.48
CA GLY A 187 19.51 -21.43 12.53
C GLY A 187 20.04 -21.06 11.14
N ASP A 188 21.36 -21.12 10.97
CA ASP A 188 22.06 -20.78 9.73
C ASP A 188 21.76 -21.73 8.55
N GLU A 189 21.20 -22.91 8.81
CA GLU A 189 20.79 -23.84 7.75
C GLU A 189 19.66 -23.25 6.89
N ILE A 190 18.78 -22.44 7.49
CA ILE A 190 17.61 -21.87 6.81
C ILE A 190 18.04 -21.01 5.63
N ASP A 191 19.04 -20.15 5.84
CA ASP A 191 19.55 -19.27 4.79
C ASP A 191 20.32 -20.03 3.72
N LYS A 192 21.17 -20.98 4.11
CA LYS A 192 21.94 -21.81 3.17
C LYS A 192 21.03 -22.65 2.27
N VAL A 193 19.99 -23.27 2.82
CA VAL A 193 19.03 -24.07 2.06
C VAL A 193 18.17 -23.18 1.16
N ALA A 194 17.71 -22.03 1.67
CA ALA A 194 16.91 -21.09 0.89
C ALA A 194 17.69 -20.49 -0.29
N GLU A 195 18.95 -20.09 -0.09
CA GLU A 195 19.81 -19.54 -1.15
C GLU A 195 20.10 -20.58 -2.23
N GLU A 196 20.37 -21.83 -1.85
CA GLU A 196 20.59 -22.92 -2.79
C GLU A 196 19.33 -23.25 -3.62
N MET A 197 18.14 -23.25 -3.00
CA MET A 197 16.86 -23.43 -3.73
C MET A 197 16.60 -22.29 -4.72
N VAL A 198 16.86 -21.05 -4.32
CA VAL A 198 16.71 -19.87 -5.19
C VAL A 198 17.71 -19.94 -6.35
N ARG A 199 18.95 -20.32 -6.08
CA ARG A 199 20.00 -20.50 -7.10
C ARG A 199 19.62 -21.55 -8.14
N GLN A 200 19.06 -22.67 -7.70
CA GLN A 200 18.59 -23.74 -8.59
C GLN A 200 17.23 -23.46 -9.24
N ARG A 201 16.55 -22.37 -8.85
CA ARG A 201 15.17 -22.03 -9.26
C ARG A 201 14.15 -23.14 -9.00
N VAL A 202 14.38 -23.99 -8.00
CA VAL A 202 13.47 -25.08 -7.59
C VAL A 202 13.12 -24.90 -6.12
N ILE A 203 11.94 -24.36 -5.85
CA ILE A 203 11.43 -24.12 -4.49
C ILE A 203 10.38 -25.18 -4.19
N ARG A 204 10.81 -26.33 -3.66
CA ARG A 204 9.95 -27.44 -3.25
C ARG A 204 10.50 -28.13 -2.01
N ILE A 205 9.62 -28.74 -1.23
CA ILE A 205 9.97 -29.35 0.06
C ILE A 205 10.87 -30.59 -0.07
N ASP A 206 10.71 -31.38 -1.13
CA ASP A 206 11.58 -32.51 -1.45
C ASP A 206 13.01 -32.05 -1.73
N LYS A 207 13.14 -30.98 -2.52
CA LYS A 207 14.45 -30.40 -2.85
C LYS A 207 15.12 -29.76 -1.64
N ALA A 208 14.36 -29.08 -0.80
CA ALA A 208 14.85 -28.52 0.46
C ALA A 208 15.43 -29.60 1.37
N LYS A 209 14.77 -30.76 1.50
CA LYS A 209 15.26 -31.92 2.27
C LYS A 209 16.56 -32.49 1.70
N GLU A 210 16.66 -32.61 0.37
CA GLU A 210 17.88 -33.07 -0.31
C GLU A 210 19.07 -32.13 -0.05
N ILE A 211 18.84 -30.81 -0.18
CA ILE A 211 19.86 -29.79 0.07
C ILE A 211 20.29 -29.80 1.54
N LEU A 212 19.34 -29.90 2.47
CA LEU A 212 19.61 -29.96 3.90
C LEU A 212 20.41 -31.21 4.28
N MET A 213 20.08 -32.38 3.73
CA MET A 213 20.87 -33.60 3.92
C MET A 213 22.30 -33.46 3.40
N LYS A 214 22.48 -32.86 2.22
CA LYS A 214 23.82 -32.60 1.65
C LYS A 214 24.63 -31.61 2.49
N LEU A 215 23.99 -30.62 3.09
CA LEU A 215 24.62 -29.67 4.02
C LEU A 215 25.08 -30.38 5.29
N ARG A 216 24.22 -31.21 5.89
CA ARG A 216 24.53 -31.94 7.13
C ARG A 216 25.55 -33.06 6.96
N ASN A 217 25.59 -33.73 5.81
CA ASN A 217 26.58 -34.78 5.51
C ASN A 217 27.97 -34.24 5.10
N LYS A 218 28.11 -32.92 4.94
CA LYS A 218 29.39 -32.24 4.67
C LYS A 218 30.01 -31.60 5.92
N SER A 219 29.31 -31.66 7.06
CA SER A 219 29.84 -31.32 8.39
C SER A 219 30.22 -32.59 9.13
#